data_AF-A0A949SSB3-F1
#
_entry.id   AF-A0A949SSB3-F1
#
_cell.length_a   1.000
_cell.length_b   1.000
_cell.length_c   1.000
_cell.angle_alpha   90.00
_cell.angle_beta   90.00
_cell.angle_gamma   90.00
#
_symmetry.space_group_name_H-M   'P 1'
#
loop_
_entity.id
_entity.type
_entity.pdbx_description
1 polymer ?
#
loop_
_entity_poly.entity_id
_entity_poly.type
_entity_poly.pdbx_seq_one_letter_code
_entity_poly.pdbx_strand_id
1 'polypeptide(L)'
;MKTMKILLPLGAVLAAVTSSAQVLPAPGPAQSSPPPANAHPSSGGGGQSSSGSNNSMMGGVLPHVDSGNEMVTWDGKMWQVNNNRLVRSKFEIYLATPEANGAEDQAYRDLIAQIILLLAPTRKDGPDVSSAFAMLPEAGAFKIDAGLCNTMANGVYDVWLAQRKVNNLRLANDAMNKRRRQLEWNNEVAMSNAELSPQAGSGGGAKGGGAAGNVQKQATTASIGRVSGYIKEIAEIEARKKLNETAAGLSEVTSKVQFQALILQMFLQRRFEHALIACRLYPHMFKDGDSVLQLDDNSDMKKAFSAGLGVPPTVSLIDSLSSEAIRGVDEAVVAFEQLVMRQDYQSASNRLMEAFAIGEYLPRVRRLPLAEKLKVLDYVRDGNQLVNALEMKDFTLAEELVTKMRKNSKDFDFSKPMAAIETARALSDMRLTAAKAAILKGDQNIYASEMKGAAEIWPTNPKLRNLSEMVGQNSDVQAQALLDLDRLLSQRAFRQIFNEQGRFLAASINDPARQEQIKKVITDVTEVTMVVKMAEEQGKAGNAFGAWEAVERVYARFPEDPEVTKMRSELSVKASEYVSAIEKAKQHEQRRQSGSALGWYLKARHMYPPSDFAKTGIERVVAALKEDEAPPAGAAAP
;
A
#
# COMPACT_ATOMS: atom_id res chain seq x y z
N MET A 1 -44.06 -25.92 50.81
CA MET A 1 -43.56 -24.95 51.83
C MET A 1 -42.07 -24.76 51.56
N LYS A 2 -41.44 -23.62 51.30
CA LYS A 2 -41.73 -22.19 51.06
C LYS A 2 -40.47 -21.74 50.25
N THR A 3 -40.57 -21.23 49.02
CA THR A 3 -40.39 -19.80 48.64
C THR A 3 -39.24 -19.10 49.39
N MET A 4 -38.23 -18.48 48.76
CA MET A 4 -38.36 -17.25 47.96
C MET A 4 -37.05 -16.84 47.25
N LYS A 5 -37.20 -16.11 46.14
CA LYS A 5 -36.20 -15.38 45.35
C LYS A 5 -35.66 -14.15 46.11
N ILE A 6 -34.40 -13.76 45.87
CA ILE A 6 -33.92 -12.36 45.98
C ILE A 6 -33.00 -12.06 44.78
N LEU A 7 -33.16 -10.87 44.22
CA LEU A 7 -32.54 -10.33 42.99
C LEU A 7 -32.11 -8.88 43.28
N LEU A 8 -31.05 -8.41 42.56
CA LEU A 8 -30.53 -7.03 42.35
C LEU A 8 -29.43 -6.47 43.30
N PRO A 9 -28.58 -5.47 42.89
CA PRO A 9 -27.74 -5.35 41.67
C PRO A 9 -26.38 -4.58 41.86
N LEU A 10 -25.64 -4.28 40.76
CA LEU A 10 -24.49 -3.34 40.59
C LEU A 10 -23.12 -3.76 41.21
N GLY A 11 -21.94 -3.62 40.60
CA GLY A 11 -21.47 -3.05 39.34
C GLY A 11 -19.93 -3.08 39.25
N ALA A 12 -19.40 -2.94 38.02
CA ALA A 12 -18.05 -2.52 37.60
C ALA A 12 -16.82 -3.49 37.64
N VAL A 13 -16.41 -3.87 36.43
CA VAL A 13 -15.04 -3.83 35.83
C VAL A 13 -13.88 -4.59 36.51
N LEU A 14 -13.50 -5.74 35.93
CA LEU A 14 -12.14 -6.00 35.42
C LEU A 14 -12.16 -7.25 34.51
N ALA A 15 -11.84 -7.08 33.23
CA ALA A 15 -11.74 -8.17 32.27
C ALA A 15 -10.39 -8.89 32.44
N ALA A 16 -10.40 -10.06 33.09
CA ALA A 16 -9.29 -11.01 33.06
C ALA A 16 -9.54 -12.00 31.91
N VAL A 17 -8.72 -11.93 30.87
CA VAL A 17 -8.65 -12.96 29.83
C VAL A 17 -7.99 -14.19 30.45
N THR A 18 -8.79 -15.15 30.91
CA THR A 18 -8.32 -16.50 31.24
C THR A 18 -8.34 -17.34 29.97
N SER A 19 -7.18 -17.50 29.32
CA SER A 19 -6.98 -18.49 28.27
C SER A 19 -6.97 -19.89 28.90
N SER A 20 -8.10 -20.59 28.76
CA SER A 20 -8.22 -22.02 29.03
C SER A 20 -7.32 -22.83 28.10
N ALA A 21 -6.44 -23.66 28.67
CA ALA A 21 -5.67 -24.66 27.98
C ALA A 21 -6.61 -25.72 27.36
N GLN A 22 -6.67 -25.79 26.03
CA GLN A 22 -7.30 -26.89 25.32
C GLN A 22 -6.24 -27.93 24.94
N VAL A 23 -6.42 -29.13 25.48
CA VAL A 23 -5.71 -30.36 25.13
C VAL A 23 -6.24 -30.86 23.78
N LEU A 24 -5.34 -31.12 22.84
CA LEU A 24 -5.63 -31.73 21.52
C LEU A 24 -6.24 -33.14 21.68
N PRO A 25 -7.36 -33.48 21.01
CA PRO A 25 -7.81 -34.86 20.84
C PRO A 25 -7.21 -35.51 19.57
N ALA A 26 -7.04 -36.84 19.62
CA ALA A 26 -6.41 -37.71 18.61
C ALA A 26 -7.18 -37.79 17.26
N PRO A 27 -6.52 -38.15 16.13
CA PRO A 27 -7.13 -38.05 14.79
C PRO A 27 -8.00 -39.27 14.44
N GLY A 28 -9.18 -39.00 13.87
CA GLY A 28 -10.03 -39.97 13.15
C GLY A 28 -9.85 -39.85 11.62
N PRO A 29 -10.34 -40.83 10.84
CA PRO A 29 -9.99 -40.97 9.42
C PRO A 29 -10.68 -39.94 8.51
N ALA A 30 -9.97 -39.59 7.44
CA ALA A 30 -10.25 -38.50 6.51
C ALA A 30 -11.52 -38.67 5.66
N GLN A 31 -12.25 -37.57 5.49
CA GLN A 31 -13.18 -37.35 4.37
C GLN A 31 -12.75 -36.12 3.58
N SER A 32 -12.73 -36.26 2.26
CA SER A 32 -12.27 -35.29 1.26
C SER A 32 -13.33 -34.23 0.95
N SER A 33 -12.90 -33.00 0.74
CA SER A 33 -13.66 -31.93 0.06
C SER A 33 -12.70 -31.02 -0.71
N PRO A 34 -13.07 -30.54 -1.91
CA PRO A 34 -12.14 -29.95 -2.88
C PRO A 34 -11.85 -28.45 -2.63
N PRO A 35 -10.70 -27.92 -3.13
CA PRO A 35 -10.34 -26.51 -2.95
C PRO A 35 -10.98 -25.58 -4.01
N PRO A 36 -11.14 -24.27 -3.72
CA PRO A 36 -11.69 -23.30 -4.65
C PRO A 36 -10.65 -22.84 -5.69
N ALA A 37 -11.14 -22.53 -6.89
CA ALA A 37 -10.37 -22.06 -8.04
C ALA A 37 -10.02 -20.57 -7.92
N ASN A 38 -8.75 -20.21 -8.14
CA ASN A 38 -8.31 -18.84 -8.40
C ASN A 38 -7.99 -18.69 -9.89
N ALA A 39 -8.66 -17.74 -10.54
CA ALA A 39 -8.47 -17.38 -11.93
C ALA A 39 -7.32 -16.37 -12.09
N HIS A 40 -6.41 -16.62 -13.04
CA HIS A 40 -5.57 -15.60 -13.67
C HIS A 40 -5.65 -15.82 -15.19
N PRO A 41 -5.87 -14.76 -16.00
CA PRO A 41 -5.72 -14.87 -17.45
C PRO A 41 -4.26 -14.65 -17.89
N SER A 42 -3.99 -15.30 -19.00
CA SER A 42 -2.74 -15.45 -19.75
C SER A 42 -2.19 -14.17 -20.39
N SER A 43 -0.86 -14.11 -20.54
CA SER A 43 -0.22 -13.80 -21.83
C SER A 43 1.27 -14.18 -21.77
N GLY A 44 1.73 -14.95 -22.75
CA GLY A 44 3.07 -15.54 -22.77
C GLY A 44 4.13 -14.77 -23.56
N GLY A 45 5.31 -15.41 -23.60
CA GLY A 45 6.28 -15.30 -24.70
C GLY A 45 7.48 -14.38 -24.45
N GLY A 46 8.66 -14.99 -24.29
CA GLY A 46 9.95 -14.31 -24.47
C GLY A 46 11.05 -14.83 -23.56
N GLY A 47 11.86 -15.76 -24.05
CA GLY A 47 13.01 -16.32 -23.32
C GLY A 47 14.25 -15.44 -23.33
N GLN A 48 15.21 -15.89 -22.50
CA GLN A 48 16.64 -15.60 -22.48
C GLN A 48 17.13 -14.56 -21.45
N SER A 49 17.62 -15.05 -20.31
CA SER A 49 19.07 -15.20 -20.08
C SER A 49 19.32 -15.52 -18.60
N SER A 50 20.04 -16.61 -18.40
CA SER A 50 20.63 -17.03 -17.14
C SER A 50 21.66 -16.01 -16.66
N SER A 51 21.47 -15.44 -15.48
CA SER A 51 22.57 -15.08 -14.61
C SER A 51 22.32 -15.72 -13.25
N GLY A 52 23.31 -16.49 -12.79
CA GLY A 52 23.23 -17.24 -11.55
C GLY A 52 23.11 -16.30 -10.37
N SER A 53 21.98 -16.38 -9.67
CA SER A 53 21.90 -15.90 -8.29
C SER A 53 22.24 -17.08 -7.39
N ASN A 54 23.27 -16.88 -6.57
CA ASN A 54 23.65 -17.76 -5.48
C ASN A 54 22.39 -18.19 -4.71
N ASN A 55 22.07 -19.47 -4.81
CA ASN A 55 21.07 -20.11 -3.97
C ASN A 55 21.68 -20.14 -2.56
N SER A 56 21.34 -19.15 -1.72
CA SER A 56 21.78 -19.10 -0.33
C SER A 56 21.20 -20.31 0.39
N MET A 57 22.06 -21.30 0.60
CA MET A 57 21.79 -22.68 1.04
C MET A 57 21.35 -22.78 2.52
N MET A 58 20.87 -21.69 3.12
CA MET A 58 20.51 -21.54 4.54
C MET A 58 19.07 -21.07 4.78
N GLY A 59 18.26 -20.88 3.73
CA GLY A 59 17.00 -20.11 3.78
C GLY A 59 15.75 -20.77 4.40
N GLY A 60 15.84 -21.97 4.99
CA GLY A 60 14.66 -22.68 5.52
C GLY A 60 14.42 -22.53 7.02
N VAL A 61 15.50 -22.42 7.81
CA VAL A 61 15.48 -22.68 9.26
C VAL A 61 15.80 -21.45 10.09
N LEU A 62 16.64 -20.56 9.54
CA LEU A 62 17.06 -19.35 10.19
C LEU A 62 16.35 -18.15 9.57
N PRO A 63 15.98 -17.13 10.38
CA PRO A 63 15.66 -15.82 9.83
C PRO A 63 16.92 -15.29 9.13
N HIS A 64 16.97 -15.45 7.81
CA HIS A 64 18.03 -14.93 6.98
C HIS A 64 17.55 -13.62 6.36
N VAL A 65 18.32 -12.55 6.57
CA VAL A 65 18.10 -11.27 5.89
C VAL A 65 19.00 -11.23 4.67
N ASP A 66 18.39 -11.24 3.48
CA ASP A 66 19.12 -10.91 2.26
C ASP A 66 19.24 -9.39 2.16
N SER A 67 20.42 -8.85 2.49
CA SER A 67 20.69 -7.40 2.45
C SER A 67 20.63 -6.80 1.03
N GLY A 68 20.58 -7.63 -0.03
CA GLY A 68 20.39 -7.19 -1.41
C GLY A 68 18.93 -7.01 -1.81
N ASN A 69 18.00 -7.77 -1.20
CA ASN A 69 16.57 -7.70 -1.48
C ASN A 69 15.71 -7.23 -0.30
N GLU A 70 16.32 -6.93 0.86
CA GLU A 70 15.63 -6.52 2.10
C GLU A 70 14.52 -7.51 2.51
N MET A 71 14.73 -8.79 2.20
CA MET A 71 13.82 -9.89 2.47
C MET A 71 14.30 -10.67 3.70
N VAL A 72 13.40 -10.95 4.64
CA VAL A 72 13.59 -11.96 5.68
C VAL A 72 12.81 -13.21 5.29
N THR A 73 13.50 -14.34 5.20
CA THR A 73 12.82 -15.64 5.07
C THR A 73 12.57 -16.22 6.45
N TRP A 74 11.31 -16.45 6.82
CA TRP A 74 10.91 -17.12 8.05
C TRP A 74 9.75 -18.07 7.77
N ASP A 75 9.83 -19.32 8.22
CA ASP A 75 8.80 -20.35 8.01
C ASP A 75 8.52 -20.64 6.51
N GLY A 76 9.58 -20.67 5.68
CA GLY A 76 9.45 -20.85 4.23
C GLY A 76 8.72 -19.71 3.49
N LYS A 77 8.33 -18.65 4.21
CA LYS A 77 7.67 -17.46 3.68
C LYS A 77 8.67 -16.32 3.59
N MET A 78 8.66 -15.66 2.44
CA MET A 78 9.49 -14.50 2.12
C MET A 78 8.77 -13.23 2.61
N TRP A 79 9.36 -12.51 3.55
CA TRP A 79 8.84 -11.26 4.10
C TRP A 79 9.69 -10.08 3.62
N GLN A 80 9.11 -9.10 2.91
CA GLN A 80 9.80 -7.83 2.71
C GLN A 80 9.82 -7.08 4.04
N VAL A 81 11.00 -6.94 4.68
CA VAL A 81 11.10 -6.30 6.01
C VAL A 81 10.72 -4.83 5.91
N ASN A 82 11.13 -4.20 4.81
CA ASN A 82 10.78 -2.82 4.54
C ASN A 82 9.28 -2.69 4.24
N ASN A 83 8.69 -3.48 3.35
CA ASN A 83 7.27 -3.28 2.98
C ASN A 83 6.21 -3.77 3.98
N ASN A 84 6.57 -4.37 5.12
CA ASN A 84 5.59 -4.76 6.13
C ASN A 84 5.35 -3.65 7.17
N ARG A 85 4.20 -2.96 7.05
CA ARG A 85 3.77 -1.89 7.96
C ARG A 85 3.87 -2.26 9.44
N LEU A 86 3.60 -3.53 9.78
CA LEU A 86 3.65 -3.99 11.18
C LEU A 86 5.09 -4.02 11.72
N VAL A 87 6.05 -4.44 10.89
CA VAL A 87 7.47 -4.52 11.26
C VAL A 87 8.06 -3.11 11.37
N ARG A 88 7.78 -2.23 10.39
CA ARG A 88 8.15 -0.81 10.45
C ARG A 88 7.63 -0.13 11.72
N SER A 89 6.35 -0.32 12.04
CA SER A 89 5.74 0.28 13.24
C SER A 89 6.39 -0.22 14.55
N LYS A 90 6.67 -1.53 14.66
CA LYS A 90 7.39 -2.08 15.83
C LYS A 90 8.82 -1.55 15.93
N PHE A 91 9.49 -1.40 14.79
CA PHE A 91 10.84 -0.86 14.74
C PHE A 91 10.87 0.62 15.16
N GLU A 92 9.93 1.44 14.69
CA GLU A 92 9.78 2.83 15.15
C GLU A 92 9.52 2.92 16.66
N ILE A 93 8.66 2.06 17.21
CA ILE A 93 8.42 1.97 18.66
C ILE A 93 9.73 1.63 19.39
N TYR A 94 10.49 0.67 18.88
CA TYR A 94 11.78 0.29 19.46
C TYR A 94 12.80 1.45 19.45
N LEU A 95 12.91 2.18 18.33
CA LEU A 95 13.79 3.34 18.23
C LEU A 95 13.43 4.44 19.24
N ALA A 96 12.15 4.60 19.57
CA ALA A 96 11.66 5.54 20.56
C ALA A 96 11.70 5.03 22.02
N THR A 97 11.97 3.73 22.23
CA THR A 97 12.00 3.12 23.56
C THR A 97 13.31 3.47 24.28
N PRO A 98 13.32 3.81 25.59
CA PRO A 98 14.55 4.06 26.32
C PRO A 98 15.46 2.83 26.37
N GLU A 99 16.74 3.03 26.66
CA GLU A 99 17.69 1.96 26.88
C GLU A 99 17.33 1.13 28.13
N ALA A 100 17.40 -0.19 28.01
CA ALA A 100 17.15 -1.12 29.12
C ALA A 100 18.44 -1.34 29.94
N ASN A 101 18.90 -0.26 30.57
CA ASN A 101 20.11 -0.15 31.40
C ASN A 101 19.80 0.10 32.89
N GLY A 102 18.57 -0.17 33.34
CA GLY A 102 18.21 -0.02 34.75
C GLY A 102 18.94 -1.01 35.66
N ALA A 103 18.97 -0.74 36.97
CA ALA A 103 19.57 -1.65 37.95
C ALA A 103 18.92 -3.04 37.93
N GLU A 104 17.58 -3.10 37.78
CA GLU A 104 16.84 -4.36 37.64
C GLU A 104 17.18 -5.10 36.33
N ASP A 105 17.36 -4.37 35.23
CA ASP A 105 17.75 -4.97 33.93
C ASP A 105 19.15 -5.58 34.01
N GLN A 106 20.09 -4.90 34.68
CA GLN A 106 21.45 -5.41 34.86
C GLN A 106 21.45 -6.64 35.78
N ALA A 107 20.72 -6.60 36.90
CA ALA A 107 20.62 -7.73 37.82
C ALA A 107 20.08 -8.99 37.13
N TYR A 108 19.02 -8.87 36.32
CA TYR A 108 18.50 -10.00 35.53
C TYR A 108 19.55 -10.57 34.57
N ARG A 109 20.29 -9.71 33.87
CA ARG A 109 21.32 -10.14 32.90
C ARG A 109 22.47 -10.85 33.58
N ASP A 110 22.94 -10.31 34.70
CA ASP A 110 24.02 -10.92 35.49
C ASP A 110 23.59 -12.32 35.94
N LEU A 111 22.33 -12.48 36.34
CA LEU A 111 21.73 -13.75 36.72
C LEU A 111 21.66 -14.73 35.54
N ILE A 112 21.15 -14.30 34.37
CA ILE A 112 21.13 -15.14 33.15
C ILE A 112 22.55 -15.54 32.72
N ALA A 113 23.50 -14.60 32.72
CA ALA A 113 24.90 -14.88 32.40
C ALA A 113 25.51 -15.89 33.38
N GLN A 114 25.19 -15.77 34.67
CA GLN A 114 25.62 -16.71 35.69
C GLN A 114 25.03 -18.12 35.46
N ILE A 115 23.73 -18.23 35.14
CA ILE A 115 23.11 -19.52 34.77
C ILE A 115 23.82 -20.15 33.57
N ILE A 116 24.03 -19.37 32.51
CA ILE A 116 24.70 -19.83 31.29
C ILE A 116 26.14 -20.31 31.58
N LEU A 117 26.86 -19.61 32.46
CA LEU A 117 28.22 -19.96 32.90
C LEU A 117 28.23 -21.23 33.76
N LEU A 118 27.30 -21.38 34.70
CA LEU A 118 27.16 -22.58 35.53
C LEU A 118 26.88 -23.83 34.69
N LEU A 119 26.12 -23.68 33.60
CA LEU A 119 25.82 -24.73 32.64
C LEU A 119 26.88 -24.92 31.55
N ALA A 120 27.94 -24.11 31.55
CA ALA A 120 28.96 -24.19 30.50
C ALA A 120 29.76 -25.50 30.63
N PRO A 121 29.90 -26.28 29.53
CA PRO A 121 30.70 -27.51 29.55
C PRO A 121 32.19 -27.25 29.75
N THR A 122 32.65 -26.03 29.49
CA THR A 122 34.05 -25.58 29.61
C THR A 122 34.42 -25.13 31.02
N ARG A 123 33.50 -25.17 31.99
CA ARG A 123 33.77 -24.80 33.39
C ARG A 123 34.74 -25.82 34.01
N LYS A 124 35.71 -25.36 34.80
CA LYS A 124 36.77 -26.19 35.40
C LYS A 124 36.23 -27.40 36.20
N ASP A 125 35.15 -27.19 36.95
CA ASP A 125 34.52 -28.21 37.79
C ASP A 125 33.37 -28.96 37.07
N GLY A 126 33.26 -28.80 35.74
CA GLY A 126 32.13 -29.29 34.94
C GLY A 126 30.84 -28.50 35.20
N PRO A 127 29.74 -28.78 34.48
CA PRO A 127 28.48 -28.06 34.66
C PRO A 127 27.84 -28.28 36.03
N ASP A 128 27.39 -27.21 36.68
CA ASP A 128 26.60 -27.26 37.92
C ASP A 128 25.12 -26.95 37.66
N VAL A 129 24.40 -28.03 37.36
CA VAL A 129 22.97 -28.00 37.05
C VAL A 129 22.13 -27.63 38.25
N SER A 130 22.55 -27.99 39.46
CA SER A 130 21.76 -27.75 40.68
C SER A 130 21.71 -26.26 40.99
N SER A 131 22.87 -25.59 40.97
CA SER A 131 22.94 -24.16 41.21
C SER A 131 22.26 -23.37 40.09
N ALA A 132 22.45 -23.78 38.83
CA ALA A 132 21.77 -23.16 37.69
C ALA A 132 20.25 -23.28 37.78
N PHE A 133 19.72 -24.45 38.16
CA PHE A 133 18.29 -24.67 38.34
C PHE A 133 17.72 -23.82 39.49
N ALA A 134 18.45 -23.69 40.61
CA ALA A 134 18.02 -22.88 41.74
C ALA A 134 17.87 -21.38 41.42
N MET A 135 18.62 -20.88 40.43
CA MET A 135 18.56 -19.50 39.97
C MET A 135 17.44 -19.22 38.97
N LEU A 136 16.87 -20.25 38.31
CA LEU A 136 15.81 -20.06 37.30
C LEU A 136 14.56 -19.35 37.85
N PRO A 137 14.02 -19.70 39.04
CA PRO A 137 12.85 -19.00 39.57
C PRO A 137 13.11 -17.54 39.90
N GLU A 138 14.33 -17.22 40.35
CA GLU A 138 14.75 -15.84 40.61
C GLU A 138 14.83 -15.05 39.30
N ALA A 139 15.42 -15.62 38.24
CA ALA A 139 15.39 -15.04 36.89
C ALA A 139 13.95 -14.82 36.39
N GLY A 140 13.07 -15.79 36.65
CA GLY A 140 11.68 -15.78 36.24
C GLY A 140 10.80 -14.73 36.92
N ALA A 141 11.27 -14.14 38.02
CA ALA A 141 10.57 -13.06 38.72
C ALA A 141 10.70 -11.71 37.99
N PHE A 142 11.73 -11.54 37.16
CA PHE A 142 11.95 -10.30 36.43
C PHE A 142 10.97 -10.14 35.26
N LYS A 143 10.42 -8.93 35.08
CA LYS A 143 9.45 -8.63 34.02
C LYS A 143 9.99 -8.89 32.61
N ILE A 144 11.29 -8.68 32.41
CA ILE A 144 11.97 -8.89 31.12
C ILE A 144 11.99 -10.36 30.69
N ASP A 145 11.98 -11.28 31.65
CA ASP A 145 11.98 -12.73 31.41
C ASP A 145 10.64 -13.23 30.83
N ALA A 146 9.54 -12.55 31.15
CA ALA A 146 8.17 -12.97 30.84
C ALA A 146 7.80 -14.37 31.38
N GLY A 147 8.48 -14.85 32.42
CA GLY A 147 8.22 -16.15 33.06
C GLY A 147 8.76 -17.35 32.28
N LEU A 148 9.67 -17.15 31.33
CA LEU A 148 10.30 -18.21 30.55
C LEU A 148 11.20 -19.09 31.42
N CYS A 149 11.97 -18.51 32.34
CA CYS A 149 12.79 -19.28 33.28
C CYS A 149 11.92 -20.10 34.25
N ASN A 150 10.76 -19.59 34.68
CA ASN A 150 9.79 -20.36 35.45
C ASN A 150 9.19 -21.53 34.64
N THR A 151 8.86 -21.27 33.37
CA THR A 151 8.36 -22.32 32.47
C THR A 151 9.41 -23.41 32.27
N MET A 152 10.68 -23.02 32.14
CA MET A 152 11.81 -23.94 32.05
C MET A 152 12.00 -24.75 33.33
N ALA A 153 11.93 -24.10 34.51
CA ALA A 153 12.03 -24.77 35.79
C ALA A 153 10.91 -25.81 35.99
N ASN A 154 9.68 -25.49 35.58
CA ASN A 154 8.57 -26.45 35.57
C ASN A 154 8.85 -27.62 34.62
N GLY A 155 9.36 -27.35 33.42
CA GLY A 155 9.74 -28.41 32.46
C GLY A 155 10.82 -29.35 33.02
N VAL A 156 11.85 -28.82 33.70
CA VAL A 156 12.87 -29.64 34.38
C VAL A 156 12.24 -30.46 35.52
N TYR A 157 11.35 -29.85 36.30
CA TYR A 157 10.65 -30.53 37.39
C TYR A 157 9.78 -31.70 36.90
N ASP A 158 9.05 -31.50 35.79
CA ASP A 158 8.23 -32.54 35.16
C ASP A 158 9.08 -33.73 34.69
N VAL A 159 10.27 -33.46 34.16
CA VAL A 159 11.24 -34.49 33.76
C VAL A 159 11.72 -35.28 34.97
N TRP A 160 12.04 -34.62 36.08
CA TRP A 160 12.41 -35.31 37.32
C TRP A 160 11.28 -36.15 37.91
N LEU A 161 10.02 -35.67 37.83
CA LEU A 161 8.85 -36.43 38.24
C LEU A 161 8.68 -37.69 37.38
N ALA A 162 8.87 -37.57 36.06
CA ALA A 162 8.85 -38.69 35.13
C ALA A 162 9.95 -39.71 35.45
N GLN A 163 11.19 -39.25 35.70
CA GLN A 163 12.30 -40.11 36.11
C GLN A 163 12.02 -40.83 37.44
N ARG A 164 11.46 -40.15 38.42
CA ARG A 164 11.06 -40.76 39.70
C ARG A 164 10.00 -41.83 39.49
N LYS A 165 9.01 -41.57 38.64
CA LYS A 165 7.98 -42.55 38.25
C LYS A 165 8.62 -43.78 37.59
N VAL A 166 9.54 -43.59 36.65
CA VAL A 166 10.29 -44.67 36.00
C VAL A 166 11.09 -45.49 37.02
N ASN A 167 11.79 -44.85 37.95
CA ASN A 167 12.54 -45.53 39.00
C ASN A 167 11.63 -46.35 39.93
N ASN A 168 10.48 -45.80 40.31
CA ASN A 168 9.48 -46.53 41.10
C ASN A 168 8.93 -47.75 40.36
N LEU A 169 8.66 -47.63 39.05
CA LEU A 169 8.23 -48.76 38.21
C LEU A 169 9.34 -49.82 38.07
N ARG A 170 10.61 -49.42 37.95
CA ARG A 170 11.76 -50.34 37.92
C ARG A 170 11.90 -51.10 39.23
N LEU A 171 11.83 -50.43 40.37
CA LEU A 171 11.86 -51.07 41.69
C LEU A 171 10.68 -52.04 41.89
N ALA A 172 9.48 -51.66 41.42
CA ALA A 172 8.31 -52.55 41.43
C ALA A 172 8.54 -53.79 40.54
N ASN A 173 9.12 -53.62 39.37
CA ASN A 173 9.48 -54.74 38.48
C ASN A 173 10.55 -55.65 39.09
N ASP A 174 11.53 -55.12 39.83
CA ASP A 174 12.54 -55.90 40.54
C ASP A 174 11.94 -56.71 41.69
N ALA A 175 10.99 -56.13 42.44
CA ALA A 175 10.24 -56.85 43.46
C ALA A 175 9.38 -57.97 42.84
N MET A 176 8.71 -57.68 41.72
CA MET A 176 7.96 -58.67 40.94
C MET A 176 8.87 -59.78 40.38
N ASN A 177 10.08 -59.46 39.95
CA ASN A 177 11.08 -60.44 39.51
C ASN A 177 11.51 -61.38 40.64
N LYS A 178 11.78 -60.83 41.84
CA LYS A 178 12.08 -61.64 43.02
C LYS A 178 10.91 -62.58 43.36
N ARG A 179 9.67 -62.06 43.28
CA ARG A 179 8.46 -62.86 43.51
C ARG A 179 8.30 -63.95 42.46
N ARG A 180 8.50 -63.65 41.18
CA ARG A 180 8.49 -64.61 40.08
C ARG A 180 9.49 -65.75 40.32
N ARG A 181 10.74 -65.44 40.66
CA ARG A 181 11.77 -66.45 40.99
C ARG A 181 11.37 -67.33 42.18
N GLN A 182 10.73 -66.74 43.20
CA GLN A 182 10.23 -67.51 44.34
C GLN A 182 9.08 -68.45 43.92
N LEU A 183 8.17 -67.99 43.05
CA LEU A 183 7.08 -68.83 42.52
C LEU A 183 7.62 -69.93 41.60
N GLU A 184 8.63 -69.64 40.78
CA GLU A 184 9.34 -70.63 39.94
C GLU A 184 10.00 -71.70 40.81
N TRP A 185 10.75 -71.30 41.83
CA TRP A 185 11.35 -72.23 42.79
C TRP A 185 10.29 -73.05 43.54
N ASN A 186 9.22 -72.41 44.02
CA ASN A 186 8.10 -73.11 44.67
C ASN A 186 7.43 -74.11 43.72
N ASN A 187 7.30 -73.76 42.44
CA ASN A 187 6.72 -74.63 41.42
C ASN A 187 7.66 -75.82 41.12
N GLU A 188 8.96 -75.60 40.99
CA GLU A 188 9.97 -76.65 40.79
C GLU A 188 10.03 -77.61 41.99
N VAL A 189 9.98 -77.09 43.22
CA VAL A 189 9.87 -77.89 44.44
C VAL A 189 8.54 -78.65 44.49
N ALA A 190 7.43 -78.06 44.03
CA ALA A 190 6.14 -78.74 43.98
C ALA A 190 6.10 -79.86 42.91
N MET A 191 6.77 -79.67 41.77
CA MET A 191 6.87 -80.64 40.68
C MET A 191 7.82 -81.80 41.04
N SER A 192 8.98 -81.52 41.61
CA SER A 192 9.92 -82.54 42.08
C SER A 192 9.34 -83.39 43.23
N ASN A 193 8.59 -82.78 44.15
CA ASN A 193 7.85 -83.53 45.18
C ASN A 193 6.68 -84.34 44.61
N ALA A 194 6.10 -83.94 43.47
CA ALA A 194 5.06 -84.73 42.79
C ALA A 194 5.64 -85.95 42.05
N GLU A 195 6.85 -85.84 41.49
CA GLU A 195 7.58 -86.95 40.86
C GLU A 195 8.12 -87.97 41.88
N LEU A 196 8.40 -87.56 43.13
CA LEU A 196 8.80 -88.45 44.22
C LEU A 196 7.65 -89.23 44.89
N SER A 197 6.41 -89.09 44.42
CA SER A 197 5.30 -89.91 44.93
C SER A 197 5.47 -91.36 44.43
N PRO A 198 5.65 -92.36 45.30
CA PRO A 198 6.04 -93.70 44.88
C PRO A 198 4.97 -94.35 43.99
N GLN A 199 5.37 -94.71 42.77
CA GLN A 199 4.72 -95.69 41.92
C GLN A 199 4.76 -97.04 42.64
N ALA A 200 3.70 -97.40 43.37
CA ALA A 200 3.58 -98.72 43.98
C ALA A 200 3.48 -99.78 42.87
N GLY A 201 4.52 -100.62 42.76
CA GLY A 201 4.58 -101.76 41.87
C GLY A 201 3.51 -102.81 42.20
N SER A 202 2.80 -103.23 41.16
CA SER A 202 1.81 -104.32 41.18
C SER A 202 2.51 -105.68 41.25
N GLY A 203 2.33 -106.41 42.36
CA GLY A 203 2.62 -107.83 42.49
C GLY A 203 1.55 -108.56 43.32
N GLY A 204 0.54 -109.12 42.63
CA GLY A 204 -0.21 -110.34 43.00
C GLY A 204 -1.21 -110.36 44.16
N GLY A 205 -2.49 -110.62 43.87
CA GLY A 205 -3.40 -111.38 44.75
C GLY A 205 -4.72 -110.70 45.18
N ALA A 206 -5.80 -110.93 44.41
CA ALA A 206 -7.26 -110.87 44.70
C ALA A 206 -7.75 -110.66 46.17
N LYS A 207 -8.87 -109.99 46.51
CA LYS A 207 -10.23 -109.99 45.88
C LYS A 207 -11.15 -108.90 46.54
N GLY A 208 -11.87 -108.08 45.76
CA GLY A 208 -13.15 -107.35 46.05
C GLY A 208 -13.25 -106.36 47.25
N GLY A 209 -13.77 -105.14 47.17
CA GLY A 209 -14.37 -104.34 46.09
C GLY A 209 -14.97 -103.05 46.70
N GLY A 210 -14.72 -101.90 46.05
CA GLY A 210 -15.46 -100.64 46.25
C GLY A 210 -14.76 -99.54 47.07
N ALA A 211 -14.38 -98.45 46.39
CA ALA A 211 -13.90 -97.15 46.91
C ALA A 211 -12.40 -96.96 47.20
N ALA A 212 -11.52 -97.29 46.25
CA ALA A 212 -10.11 -96.87 46.26
C ALA A 212 -9.69 -96.16 44.95
N GLY A 213 -10.58 -95.35 44.37
CA GLY A 213 -10.35 -94.61 43.11
C GLY A 213 -10.22 -93.09 43.24
N ASN A 214 -10.64 -92.49 44.36
CA ASN A 214 -10.72 -91.03 44.48
C ASN A 214 -9.52 -90.38 45.19
N VAL A 215 -8.79 -91.06 46.07
CA VAL A 215 -7.72 -90.41 46.85
C VAL A 215 -6.45 -90.14 46.02
N GLN A 216 -6.06 -91.06 45.13
CA GLN A 216 -4.91 -90.88 44.23
C GLN A 216 -5.19 -89.81 43.15
N LYS A 217 -6.39 -89.82 42.54
CA LYS A 217 -6.79 -88.79 41.56
C LYS A 217 -6.95 -87.42 42.20
N GLN A 218 -7.47 -87.33 43.42
CA GLN A 218 -7.68 -86.05 44.10
C GLN A 218 -6.37 -85.42 44.60
N ALA A 219 -5.36 -86.21 45.00
CA ALA A 219 -4.03 -85.72 45.32
C ALA A 219 -3.25 -85.23 44.08
N THR A 220 -3.32 -85.98 42.96
CA THR A 220 -2.70 -85.59 41.68
C THR A 220 -3.42 -84.41 41.03
N THR A 221 -4.75 -84.30 41.13
CA THR A 221 -5.50 -83.12 40.66
C THR A 221 -5.24 -81.88 41.52
N ALA A 222 -5.05 -82.04 42.84
CA ALA A 222 -4.71 -80.93 43.73
C ALA A 222 -3.24 -80.45 43.60
N SER A 223 -2.29 -81.32 43.21
CA SER A 223 -0.93 -80.89 42.86
C SER A 223 -0.90 -80.19 41.50
N ILE A 224 -1.58 -80.75 40.48
CA ILE A 224 -1.71 -80.13 39.14
C ILE A 224 -2.44 -78.78 39.22
N GLY A 225 -3.47 -78.64 40.06
CA GLY A 225 -4.18 -77.37 40.27
C GLY A 225 -3.32 -76.29 40.94
N ARG A 226 -2.42 -76.67 41.86
CA ARG A 226 -1.46 -75.75 42.50
C ARG A 226 -0.37 -75.30 41.53
N VAL A 227 0.16 -76.22 40.73
CA VAL A 227 1.11 -75.95 39.64
C VAL A 227 0.48 -75.02 38.59
N SER A 228 -0.78 -75.26 38.21
CA SER A 228 -1.54 -74.38 37.32
C SER A 228 -1.73 -72.97 37.90
N GLY A 229 -1.97 -72.85 39.21
CA GLY A 229 -2.02 -71.57 39.93
C GLY A 229 -0.71 -70.79 39.85
N TYR A 230 0.43 -71.45 40.12
CA TYR A 230 1.75 -70.82 40.02
C TYR A 230 2.08 -70.36 38.59
N ILE A 231 1.74 -71.16 37.57
CA ILE A 231 1.96 -70.79 36.16
C ILE A 231 1.11 -69.57 35.79
N LYS A 232 -0.15 -69.50 36.24
CA LYS A 232 -1.02 -68.35 36.01
C LYS A 232 -0.50 -67.09 36.71
N GLU A 233 -0.03 -67.20 37.95
CA GLU A 233 0.57 -66.08 38.69
C GLU A 233 1.88 -65.59 38.04
N ILE A 234 2.73 -66.50 37.55
CA ILE A 234 3.95 -66.15 36.80
C ILE A 234 3.58 -65.38 35.52
N ALA A 235 2.59 -65.86 34.76
CA ALA A 235 2.12 -65.19 33.54
C ALA A 235 1.52 -63.80 33.82
N GLU A 236 0.76 -63.65 34.92
CA GLU A 236 0.23 -62.34 35.33
C GLU A 236 1.35 -61.38 35.74
N ILE A 237 2.37 -61.87 36.46
CA ILE A 237 3.55 -61.07 36.84
C ILE A 237 4.33 -60.63 35.59
N GLU A 238 4.50 -61.51 34.60
CA GLU A 238 5.17 -61.18 33.33
C GLU A 238 4.38 -60.15 32.52
N ALA A 239 3.05 -60.29 32.46
CA ALA A 239 2.18 -59.31 31.82
C ALA A 239 2.25 -57.93 32.51
N ARG A 240 2.18 -57.90 33.85
CA ARG A 240 2.30 -56.66 34.64
C ARG A 240 3.68 -56.02 34.50
N LYS A 241 4.75 -56.81 34.46
CA LYS A 241 6.11 -56.32 34.17
C LYS A 241 6.18 -55.67 32.79
N LYS A 242 5.68 -56.34 31.76
CA LYS A 242 5.68 -55.80 30.39
C LYS A 242 4.87 -54.50 30.30
N LEU A 243 3.73 -54.42 30.97
CA LEU A 243 2.95 -53.19 31.09
C LEU A 243 3.74 -52.08 31.80
N ASN A 244 4.39 -52.37 32.92
CA ASN A 244 5.22 -51.40 33.64
C ASN A 244 6.44 -50.94 32.82
N GLU A 245 7.08 -51.85 32.08
CA GLU A 245 8.20 -51.53 31.17
C GLU A 245 7.73 -50.61 30.04
N THR A 246 6.58 -50.91 29.41
CA THR A 246 5.99 -50.02 28.39
C THR A 246 5.60 -48.66 28.97
N ALA A 247 5.00 -48.62 30.17
CA ALA A 247 4.63 -47.37 30.83
C ALA A 247 5.86 -46.54 31.22
N ALA A 248 6.96 -47.18 31.63
CA ALA A 248 8.23 -46.52 31.91
C ALA A 248 8.84 -45.92 30.64
N GLY A 249 8.92 -46.71 29.56
CA GLY A 249 9.41 -46.23 28.26
C GLY A 249 8.57 -45.08 27.68
N LEU A 250 7.24 -45.17 27.76
CA LEU A 250 6.34 -44.11 27.30
C LEU A 250 6.51 -42.82 28.12
N SER A 251 6.66 -42.93 29.45
CA SER A 251 6.86 -41.78 30.32
C SER A 251 8.17 -41.06 30.00
N GLU A 252 9.23 -41.80 29.70
CA GLU A 252 10.54 -41.26 29.34
C GLU A 252 10.50 -40.53 28.00
N VAL A 253 9.95 -41.17 26.95
CA VAL A 253 9.80 -40.56 25.62
C VAL A 253 8.92 -39.31 25.69
N THR A 254 7.81 -39.36 26.42
CA THR A 254 6.90 -38.21 26.55
C THR A 254 7.59 -37.01 27.20
N SER A 255 8.35 -37.23 28.28
CA SER A 255 9.09 -36.16 28.95
C SER A 255 10.19 -35.55 28.06
N LYS A 256 10.84 -36.36 27.22
CA LYS A 256 11.82 -35.88 26.21
C LYS A 256 11.16 -35.00 25.17
N VAL A 257 10.07 -35.45 24.55
CA VAL A 257 9.34 -34.71 23.52
C VAL A 257 8.83 -33.37 24.06
N GLN A 258 8.27 -33.36 25.26
CA GLN A 258 7.76 -32.14 25.90
C GLN A 258 8.88 -31.10 26.13
N PHE A 259 10.05 -31.55 26.61
CA PHE A 259 11.16 -30.63 26.83
C PHE A 259 11.81 -30.16 25.52
N GLN A 260 11.90 -31.04 24.50
CA GLN A 260 12.34 -30.64 23.16
C GLN A 260 11.40 -29.61 22.52
N ALA A 261 10.09 -29.75 22.71
CA ALA A 261 9.11 -28.77 22.26
C ALA A 261 9.29 -27.41 22.95
N LEU A 262 9.63 -27.39 24.26
CA LEU A 262 9.95 -26.18 24.99
C LEU A 262 11.17 -25.45 24.40
N ILE A 263 12.24 -26.19 24.10
CA ILE A 263 13.46 -25.65 23.45
C ILE A 263 13.10 -24.98 22.12
N LEU A 264 12.36 -25.69 21.27
CA LEU A 264 11.91 -25.19 19.96
C LEU A 264 11.03 -23.96 20.09
N GLN A 265 10.10 -23.95 21.04
CA GLN A 265 9.25 -22.79 21.29
C GLN A 265 10.07 -21.54 21.62
N MET A 266 11.06 -21.64 22.52
CA MET A 266 11.91 -20.52 22.90
C MET A 266 12.76 -20.02 21.72
N PHE A 267 13.29 -20.95 20.92
CA PHE A 267 14.03 -20.61 19.71
C PHE A 267 13.18 -19.84 18.71
N LEU A 268 11.97 -20.33 18.40
CA LEU A 268 11.05 -19.68 17.46
C LEU A 268 10.52 -18.33 17.98
N GLN A 269 10.43 -18.17 19.29
CA GLN A 269 10.11 -16.88 19.94
C GLN A 269 11.28 -15.90 19.97
N ARG A 270 12.42 -16.24 19.33
CA ARG A 270 13.66 -15.44 19.30
C ARG A 270 14.22 -15.16 20.71
N ARG A 271 13.99 -16.10 21.64
CA ARG A 271 14.51 -16.09 23.02
C ARG A 271 15.76 -16.96 23.10
N PHE A 272 16.80 -16.53 22.40
CA PHE A 272 18.00 -17.36 22.20
C PHE A 272 18.76 -17.67 23.49
N GLU A 273 18.82 -16.74 24.46
CA GLU A 273 19.44 -17.00 25.77
C GLU A 273 18.71 -18.13 26.52
N HIS A 274 17.38 -18.12 26.52
CA HIS A 274 16.56 -19.18 27.14
C HIS A 274 16.67 -20.51 26.40
N ALA A 275 16.67 -20.48 25.07
CA ALA A 275 16.88 -21.66 24.25
C ALA A 275 18.26 -22.29 24.55
N LEU A 276 19.30 -21.47 24.70
CA LEU A 276 20.65 -21.89 25.07
C LEU A 276 20.69 -22.57 26.45
N ILE A 277 20.05 -21.97 27.46
CA ILE A 277 19.96 -22.55 28.82
C ILE A 277 19.26 -23.91 28.74
N ALA A 278 18.12 -24.00 28.03
CA ALA A 278 17.38 -25.25 27.89
C ALA A 278 18.17 -26.33 27.12
N CYS A 279 18.86 -25.94 26.03
CA CYS A 279 19.76 -26.85 25.29
C CYS A 279 20.90 -27.38 26.16
N ARG A 280 21.46 -26.54 27.05
CA ARG A 280 22.55 -26.96 27.95
C ARG A 280 22.05 -27.81 29.12
N LEU A 281 20.82 -27.63 29.58
CA LEU A 281 20.19 -28.50 30.59
C LEU A 281 19.84 -29.89 30.03
N TYR A 282 19.51 -29.98 28.73
CA TYR A 282 19.01 -31.19 28.10
C TYR A 282 19.90 -32.44 28.30
N PRO A 283 21.23 -32.41 28.03
CA PRO A 283 22.10 -33.57 28.20
C PRO A 283 22.22 -34.05 29.66
N HIS A 284 21.99 -33.15 30.62
CA HIS A 284 22.05 -33.50 32.04
C HIS A 284 20.80 -34.22 32.54
N MET A 285 19.67 -33.99 31.88
CA MET A 285 18.42 -34.70 32.19
C MET A 285 18.29 -36.01 31.42
N PHE A 286 18.75 -36.05 30.17
CA PHE A 286 18.59 -37.23 29.31
C PHE A 286 19.97 -37.78 28.91
N LYS A 287 20.39 -38.85 29.58
CA LYS A 287 21.75 -39.42 29.47
C LYS A 287 21.95 -40.36 28.28
N ASP A 288 20.98 -40.42 27.36
CA ASP A 288 20.91 -41.45 26.34
C ASP A 288 21.77 -41.15 25.11
N GLY A 289 22.42 -39.98 25.06
CA GLY A 289 23.22 -39.53 23.91
C GLY A 289 22.39 -39.15 22.68
N ASP A 290 21.12 -39.52 22.64
CA ASP A 290 20.19 -39.13 21.58
C ASP A 290 19.72 -37.68 21.76
N SER A 291 20.26 -36.82 20.90
CA SER A 291 19.92 -35.40 20.83
C SER A 291 19.05 -35.06 19.62
N VAL A 292 18.57 -36.06 18.88
CA VAL A 292 17.68 -35.85 17.73
C VAL A 292 16.32 -35.38 18.24
N LEU A 293 15.82 -34.29 17.64
CA LEU A 293 14.50 -33.76 17.93
C LEU A 293 13.45 -34.69 17.34
N GLN A 294 12.54 -35.14 18.20
CA GLN A 294 11.42 -35.99 17.83
C GLN A 294 10.31 -35.13 17.23
N LEU A 295 10.53 -34.71 15.99
CA LEU A 295 9.57 -34.00 15.16
C LEU A 295 8.76 -34.99 14.31
N ASP A 296 7.48 -34.72 14.14
CA ASP A 296 6.60 -35.44 13.22
C ASP A 296 7.22 -35.45 11.81
N ASP A 297 7.23 -36.62 11.17
CA ASP A 297 7.80 -36.88 9.85
C ASP A 297 7.24 -35.95 8.77
N ASN A 298 5.99 -35.48 8.94
CA ASN A 298 5.33 -34.57 8.01
C ASN A 298 5.41 -33.09 8.41
N SER A 299 6.01 -32.75 9.54
CA SER A 299 6.08 -31.36 10.00
C SER A 299 6.91 -30.49 9.05
N ASP A 300 6.41 -29.30 8.73
CA ASP A 300 7.12 -28.31 7.92
C ASP A 300 8.45 -27.90 8.57
N MET A 301 8.54 -28.02 9.89
CA MET A 301 9.77 -27.82 10.66
C MET A 301 10.83 -28.87 10.33
N LYS A 302 10.48 -30.17 10.38
CA LYS A 302 11.42 -31.24 10.03
C LYS A 302 11.86 -31.13 8.57
N LYS A 303 10.95 -30.78 7.67
CA LYS A 303 11.25 -30.48 6.25
C LYS A 303 12.18 -29.27 6.11
N ALA A 304 11.95 -28.17 6.83
CA ALA A 304 12.81 -26.99 6.79
C ALA A 304 14.24 -27.31 7.25
N PHE A 305 14.39 -28.06 8.35
CA PHE A 305 15.69 -28.48 8.88
C PHE A 305 16.40 -29.47 7.95
N SER A 306 15.69 -30.50 7.48
CA SER A 306 16.26 -31.52 6.59
C SER A 306 16.58 -31.00 5.18
N ALA A 307 15.72 -30.15 4.60
CA ALA A 307 15.94 -29.58 3.27
C ALA A 307 16.95 -28.41 3.29
N GLY A 308 17.02 -27.66 4.40
CA GLY A 308 17.92 -26.52 4.53
C GLY A 308 19.35 -26.91 4.91
N LEU A 309 19.53 -27.82 5.87
CA LEU A 309 20.85 -28.10 6.47
C LEU A 309 21.36 -29.52 6.19
N GLY A 310 20.54 -30.41 5.61
CA GLY A 310 20.94 -31.78 5.28
C GLY A 310 21.27 -32.67 6.49
N VAL A 311 21.02 -32.18 7.71
CA VAL A 311 21.26 -32.89 8.98
C VAL A 311 19.95 -33.04 9.76
N PRO A 312 19.77 -34.13 10.53
CA PRO A 312 18.62 -34.27 11.40
C PRO A 312 18.61 -33.12 12.41
N PRO A 313 17.42 -32.55 12.72
CA PRO A 313 17.32 -31.46 13.68
C PRO A 313 17.69 -32.00 15.07
N THR A 314 18.75 -31.48 15.67
CA THR A 314 19.21 -31.87 17.02
C THR A 314 19.14 -30.71 18.01
N VAL A 315 19.11 -31.02 19.30
CA VAL A 315 19.23 -30.01 20.37
C VAL A 315 20.57 -29.25 20.27
N SER A 316 21.65 -29.94 19.91
CA SER A 316 22.97 -29.32 19.69
C SER A 316 22.99 -28.35 18.49
N LEU A 317 22.18 -28.61 17.46
CA LEU A 317 22.01 -27.69 16.35
C LEU A 317 21.28 -26.42 16.82
N ILE A 318 20.23 -26.55 17.64
CA ILE A 318 19.56 -25.36 18.20
C ILE A 318 20.51 -24.54 19.08
N ASP A 319 21.36 -25.20 19.87
CA ASP A 319 22.39 -24.54 20.69
C ASP A 319 23.37 -23.71 19.82
N SER A 320 23.89 -24.31 18.75
CA SER A 320 24.82 -23.62 17.83
C SER A 320 24.14 -22.49 17.06
N LEU A 321 22.92 -22.71 16.57
CA LEU A 321 22.13 -21.69 15.87
C LEU A 321 21.75 -20.52 16.79
N SER A 322 21.41 -20.80 18.06
CA SER A 322 21.11 -19.75 19.04
C SER A 322 22.35 -18.92 19.36
N SER A 323 23.50 -19.58 19.54
CA SER A 323 24.78 -18.90 19.76
C SER A 323 25.19 -18.03 18.56
N GLU A 324 25.01 -18.54 17.35
CA GLU A 324 25.30 -17.79 16.13
C GLU A 324 24.35 -16.60 15.92
N ALA A 325 23.06 -16.76 16.26
CA ALA A 325 22.10 -15.65 16.22
C ALA A 325 22.46 -14.55 17.22
N ILE A 326 22.90 -14.91 18.44
CA ILE A 326 23.38 -13.95 19.44
C ILE A 326 24.61 -13.20 18.89
N ARG A 327 25.60 -13.94 18.38
CA ARG A 327 26.82 -13.36 17.81
C ARG A 327 26.53 -12.45 16.60
N GLY A 328 25.67 -12.88 15.69
CA GLY A 328 25.30 -12.10 14.51
C GLY A 328 24.57 -10.80 14.86
N VAL A 329 23.72 -10.82 15.89
CA VAL A 329 23.08 -9.60 16.42
C VAL A 329 24.12 -8.68 17.08
N ASP A 330 25.07 -9.23 17.83
CA ASP A 330 26.15 -8.44 18.43
C ASP A 330 27.01 -7.77 17.35
N GLU A 331 27.42 -8.50 16.32
CA GLU A 331 28.18 -7.98 15.18
C GLU A 331 27.40 -6.90 14.42
N ALA A 332 26.09 -7.11 14.20
CA ALA A 332 25.23 -6.14 13.54
C ALA A 332 25.07 -4.84 14.35
N VAL A 333 24.98 -4.93 15.69
CA VAL A 333 24.92 -3.74 16.56
C VAL A 333 26.27 -3.01 16.59
N VAL A 334 27.39 -3.73 16.61
CA VAL A 334 28.72 -3.11 16.48
C VAL A 334 28.85 -2.39 15.14
N ALA A 335 28.42 -3.02 14.04
CA ALA A 335 28.40 -2.38 12.72
C ALA A 335 27.50 -1.13 12.71
N PHE A 336 26.34 -1.19 13.35
CA PHE A 336 25.43 -0.05 13.52
C PHE A 336 26.13 1.11 14.24
N GLU A 337 26.77 0.87 15.38
CA GLU A 337 27.46 1.90 16.15
C GLU A 337 28.51 2.62 15.28
N GLN A 338 29.28 1.86 14.49
CA GLN A 338 30.27 2.40 13.55
C GLN A 338 29.63 3.24 12.42
N LEU A 339 28.50 2.79 11.87
CA LEU A 339 27.78 3.51 10.82
C LEU A 339 27.18 4.83 11.34
N VAL A 340 26.64 4.83 12.55
CA VAL A 340 26.16 6.05 13.23
C VAL A 340 27.30 7.03 13.46
N MET A 341 28.48 6.56 13.89
CA MET A 341 29.67 7.41 14.04
C MET A 341 30.09 8.06 12.72
N ARG A 342 29.94 7.35 11.59
CA ARG A 342 30.27 7.85 10.25
C ARG A 342 29.21 8.79 9.66
N GLN A 343 28.01 8.84 10.25
CA GLN A 343 26.80 9.49 9.72
C GLN A 343 26.25 8.79 8.47
N ASP A 344 26.37 7.46 8.43
CA ASP A 344 25.83 6.58 7.40
C ASP A 344 24.49 5.99 7.90
N TYR A 345 23.48 6.84 8.05
CA TYR A 345 22.20 6.51 8.70
C TYR A 345 21.30 5.57 7.89
N GLN A 346 21.37 5.56 6.55
CA GLN A 346 20.63 4.59 5.73
C GLN A 346 21.09 3.18 6.06
N SER A 347 22.40 2.93 5.96
CA SER A 347 23.02 1.64 6.26
C SER A 347 22.84 1.27 7.73
N ALA A 348 22.97 2.24 8.64
CA ALA A 348 22.73 2.03 10.07
C ALA A 348 21.29 1.56 10.32
N SER A 349 20.29 2.21 9.71
CA SER A 349 18.88 1.85 9.86
C SER A 349 18.62 0.41 9.39
N ASN A 350 19.19 0.01 8.25
CA ASN A 350 19.06 -1.34 7.70
C ASN A 350 19.70 -2.39 8.62
N ARG A 351 20.94 -2.16 9.08
CA ARG A 351 21.64 -3.10 9.98
C ARG A 351 20.98 -3.22 11.35
N LEU A 352 20.45 -2.12 11.88
CA LEU A 352 19.72 -2.16 13.15
C LEU A 352 18.36 -2.85 13.00
N MET A 353 17.69 -2.67 11.86
CA MET A 353 16.43 -3.36 11.55
C MET A 353 16.66 -4.87 11.41
N GLU A 354 17.75 -5.30 10.77
CA GLU A 354 18.20 -6.70 10.72
C GLU A 354 18.42 -7.26 12.13
N ALA A 355 19.21 -6.56 12.94
CA ALA A 355 19.49 -6.94 14.32
C ALA A 355 18.21 -7.02 15.18
N PHE A 356 17.27 -6.10 15.00
CA PHE A 356 15.98 -6.08 15.70
C PHE A 356 15.05 -7.22 15.24
N ALA A 357 15.01 -7.50 13.93
CA ALA A 357 14.20 -8.57 13.37
C ALA A 357 14.60 -9.95 13.91
N ILE A 358 15.89 -10.16 14.16
CA ILE A 358 16.41 -11.41 14.73
C ILE A 358 16.38 -11.36 16.26
N GLY A 359 16.87 -10.28 16.86
CA GLY A 359 17.24 -10.20 18.27
C GLY A 359 16.46 -9.19 19.11
N GLU A 360 15.17 -8.95 18.84
CA GLU A 360 14.30 -8.01 19.60
C GLU A 360 14.47 -8.11 21.13
N TYR A 361 14.68 -9.32 21.65
CA TYR A 361 14.77 -9.59 23.08
C TYR A 361 16.20 -9.65 23.61
N LEU A 362 17.20 -9.61 22.73
CA LEU A 362 18.58 -9.72 23.12
C LEU A 362 19.06 -8.46 23.85
N PRO A 363 19.98 -8.61 24.83
CA PRO A 363 20.54 -7.50 25.57
C PRO A 363 21.11 -6.39 24.69
N ARG A 364 21.89 -6.76 23.67
CA ARG A 364 22.66 -5.79 22.89
C ARG A 364 21.77 -4.82 22.12
N VAL A 365 20.64 -5.30 21.60
CA VAL A 365 19.62 -4.47 20.93
C VAL A 365 18.91 -3.59 21.97
N ARG A 366 18.48 -4.15 23.11
CA ARG A 366 17.70 -3.41 24.11
C ARG A 366 18.50 -2.33 24.88
N ARG A 367 19.82 -2.49 24.99
CA ARG A 367 20.73 -1.55 25.67
C ARG A 367 21.21 -0.40 24.79
N LEU A 368 20.85 -0.40 23.51
CA LEU A 368 21.32 0.60 22.57
C LEU A 368 20.93 2.02 23.03
N PRO A 369 21.88 2.97 23.08
CA PRO A 369 21.63 4.31 23.59
C PRO A 369 20.49 5.02 22.86
N LEU A 370 19.63 5.69 23.62
CA LEU A 370 18.49 6.41 23.04
C LEU A 370 18.94 7.49 22.04
N ALA A 371 20.04 8.20 22.35
CA ALA A 371 20.57 9.24 21.48
C ALA A 371 20.97 8.71 20.08
N GLU A 372 21.50 7.50 19.99
CA GLU A 372 21.85 6.88 18.71
C GLU A 372 20.61 6.40 17.96
N LYS A 373 19.64 5.80 18.69
CA LYS A 373 18.36 5.39 18.12
C LYS A 373 17.56 6.55 17.56
N LEU A 374 17.56 7.71 18.23
CA LEU A 374 16.85 8.91 17.76
C LEU A 374 17.41 9.47 16.45
N LYS A 375 18.73 9.44 16.25
CA LYS A 375 19.34 9.85 14.96
C LYS A 375 18.82 9.00 13.80
N VAL A 376 18.70 7.70 14.03
CA VAL A 376 18.16 6.76 13.04
C VAL A 376 16.65 6.91 12.90
N LEU A 377 15.92 7.19 13.98
CA LEU A 377 14.49 7.46 13.96
C LEU A 377 14.14 8.65 13.07
N ASP A 378 14.87 9.76 13.21
CA ASP A 378 14.63 10.96 12.41
C ASP A 378 14.86 10.66 10.92
N TYR A 379 15.91 9.90 10.60
CA TYR A 379 16.18 9.44 9.25
C TYR A 379 15.07 8.53 8.69
N VAL A 380 14.62 7.54 9.47
CA VAL A 380 13.53 6.62 9.08
C VAL A 380 12.22 7.37 8.87
N ARG A 381 11.91 8.35 9.73
CA ARG A 381 10.72 9.21 9.58
C ARG A 381 10.78 10.05 8.30
N ASP A 382 11.91 10.69 8.02
CA ASP A 382 12.11 11.46 6.80
C ASP A 382 11.98 10.56 5.55
N GLY A 383 12.53 9.34 5.60
CA GLY A 383 12.40 8.34 4.53
C GLY A 383 10.94 7.90 4.31
N ASN A 384 10.19 7.62 5.39
CA ASN A 384 8.78 7.28 5.30
C ASN A 384 7.94 8.43 4.75
N GLN A 385 8.23 9.68 5.16
CA GLN A 385 7.58 10.86 4.60
C GLN A 385 7.91 11.04 3.11
N LEU A 386 9.14 10.73 2.69
CA LEU A 386 9.55 10.82 1.29
C LEU A 386 8.78 9.83 0.41
N VAL A 387 8.65 8.58 0.87
CA VAL A 387 7.85 7.56 0.16
C VAL A 387 6.40 8.04 0.03
N ASN A 388 5.78 8.51 1.12
CA ASN A 388 4.41 9.03 1.08
C ASN A 388 4.27 10.25 0.14
N ALA A 389 5.25 11.16 0.14
CA ALA A 389 5.24 12.34 -0.74
C ALA A 389 5.33 11.93 -2.22
N LEU A 390 6.16 10.93 -2.55
CA LEU A 390 6.26 10.39 -3.91
C LEU A 390 4.97 9.65 -4.33
N GLU A 391 4.36 8.87 -3.44
CA GLU A 391 3.07 8.20 -3.69
C GLU A 391 1.94 9.20 -3.93
N MET A 392 1.90 10.28 -3.13
CA MET A 392 0.93 11.36 -3.28
C MET A 392 1.29 12.37 -4.39
N LYS A 393 2.39 12.13 -5.11
CA LYS A 393 2.91 12.99 -6.20
C LYS A 393 3.16 14.44 -5.78
N ASP A 394 3.48 14.65 -4.50
CA ASP A 394 3.96 15.93 -4.00
C ASP A 394 5.48 16.02 -4.19
N PHE A 395 5.88 16.36 -5.41
CA PHE A 395 7.28 16.48 -5.76
C PHE A 395 7.98 17.70 -5.16
N THR A 396 7.25 18.62 -4.52
CA THR A 396 7.86 19.76 -3.80
C THR A 396 8.37 19.32 -2.46
N LEU A 397 7.51 18.68 -1.67
CA LEU A 397 7.87 18.08 -0.39
C LEU A 397 8.91 16.97 -0.57
N ALA A 398 8.77 16.15 -1.61
CA ALA A 398 9.74 15.08 -1.89
C ALA A 398 11.16 15.63 -2.15
N GLU A 399 11.30 16.75 -2.87
CA GLU A 399 12.61 17.38 -3.11
C GLU A 399 13.22 17.96 -1.83
N GLU A 400 12.39 18.59 -0.98
CA GLU A 400 12.82 19.10 0.33
C GLU A 400 13.34 17.95 1.20
N LEU A 401 12.60 16.84 1.28
CA LEU A 401 12.98 15.66 2.04
C LEU A 401 14.25 15.00 1.49
N VAL A 402 14.38 14.84 0.16
CA VAL A 402 15.62 14.33 -0.47
C VAL A 402 16.81 15.21 -0.09
N THR A 403 16.64 16.54 -0.13
CA THR A 403 17.71 17.50 0.23
C THR A 403 18.06 17.42 1.71
N LYS A 404 17.06 17.28 2.58
CA LYS A 404 17.23 17.11 4.03
C LYS A 404 17.96 15.80 4.35
N MET A 405 17.53 14.69 3.75
CA MET A 405 18.14 13.36 3.94
C MET A 405 19.58 13.32 3.43
N ARG A 406 19.88 13.97 2.29
CA ARG A 406 21.24 14.11 1.76
C ARG A 406 22.18 14.88 2.68
N LYS A 407 21.66 15.88 3.41
CA LYS A 407 22.46 16.63 4.40
C LYS A 407 22.68 15.82 5.67
N ASN A 408 21.68 15.03 6.07
CA ASN A 408 21.72 14.27 7.31
C ASN A 408 22.56 12.99 7.18
N SER A 409 22.47 12.26 6.06
CA SER A 409 23.13 10.96 5.85
C SER A 409 24.07 11.00 4.65
N LYS A 410 25.33 10.58 4.84
CA LYS A 410 26.34 10.60 3.77
C LYS A 410 26.14 9.49 2.73
N ASP A 411 25.60 8.37 3.16
CA ASP A 411 25.37 7.17 2.35
C ASP A 411 23.98 7.13 1.67
N PHE A 412 23.19 8.19 1.79
CA PHE A 412 21.88 8.27 1.15
C PHE A 412 22.00 8.42 -0.37
N ASP A 413 21.49 7.42 -1.10
CA ASP A 413 21.36 7.47 -2.55
C ASP A 413 20.20 8.38 -2.98
N PHE A 414 20.51 9.67 -3.11
CA PHE A 414 19.55 10.66 -3.59
C PHE A 414 19.27 10.57 -5.10
N SER A 415 20.07 9.81 -5.86
CA SER A 415 19.98 9.82 -7.33
C SER A 415 18.66 9.27 -7.84
N LYS A 416 18.17 8.18 -7.25
CA LYS A 416 16.89 7.55 -7.61
C LYS A 416 15.68 8.44 -7.36
N PRO A 417 15.43 8.95 -6.12
CA PRO A 417 14.27 9.80 -5.87
C PRO A 417 14.38 11.14 -6.62
N MET A 418 15.58 11.71 -6.76
CA MET A 418 15.76 12.94 -7.52
C MET A 418 15.45 12.73 -9.01
N ALA A 419 15.94 11.66 -9.63
CA ALA A 419 15.63 11.34 -11.03
C ALA A 419 14.13 11.13 -11.23
N ALA A 420 13.43 10.46 -10.31
CA ALA A 420 11.98 10.32 -10.37
C ALA A 420 11.25 11.68 -10.30
N ILE A 421 11.71 12.59 -9.42
CA ILE A 421 11.16 13.95 -9.31
C ILE A 421 11.41 14.75 -10.59
N GLU A 422 12.65 14.79 -11.08
CA GLU A 422 13.03 15.54 -12.27
C GLU A 422 12.30 15.05 -13.52
N THR A 423 12.20 13.73 -13.70
CA THR A 423 11.46 13.13 -14.82
C THR A 423 9.97 13.46 -14.76
N ALA A 424 9.34 13.38 -13.59
CA ALA A 424 7.94 13.75 -13.43
C ALA A 424 7.69 15.25 -13.71
N ARG A 425 8.58 16.13 -13.22
CA ARG A 425 8.52 17.57 -13.49
C ARG A 425 8.68 17.86 -14.98
N ALA A 426 9.71 17.30 -15.61
CA ALA A 426 9.96 17.50 -17.04
C ALA A 426 8.79 17.00 -17.90
N LEU A 427 8.21 15.84 -17.56
CA LEU A 427 7.07 15.31 -18.28
C LEU A 427 5.81 16.17 -18.08
N SER A 428 5.51 16.60 -16.85
CA SER A 428 4.39 17.52 -16.57
C SER A 428 4.59 18.86 -17.31
N ASP A 429 5.80 19.41 -17.29
CA ASP A 429 6.13 20.64 -18.01
C ASP A 429 5.99 20.49 -19.53
N MET A 430 6.40 19.35 -20.10
CA MET A 430 6.20 19.06 -21.52
C MET A 430 4.71 19.00 -21.90
N ARG A 431 3.88 18.41 -21.04
CA ARG A 431 2.42 18.38 -21.23
C ARG A 431 1.82 19.79 -21.15
N LEU A 432 2.30 20.61 -20.22
CA LEU A 432 1.87 22.01 -20.11
C LEU A 432 2.30 22.87 -21.29
N THR A 433 3.48 22.65 -21.88
CA THR A 433 3.90 23.37 -23.09
C THR A 433 3.09 22.92 -24.30
N ALA A 434 2.74 21.64 -24.40
CA ALA A 434 1.80 21.13 -25.40
C ALA A 434 0.40 21.75 -25.24
N ALA A 435 -0.11 21.83 -24.00
CA ALA A 435 -1.38 22.49 -23.69
C ALA A 435 -1.38 23.98 -24.08
N LYS A 436 -0.29 24.70 -23.80
CA LYS A 436 -0.08 26.09 -24.27
C LYS A 436 -0.12 26.20 -25.79
N ALA A 437 0.56 25.30 -26.49
CA ALA A 437 0.55 25.27 -27.95
C ALA A 437 -0.84 24.96 -28.52
N ALA A 438 -1.63 24.10 -27.86
CA ALA A 438 -3.00 23.79 -28.24
C ALA A 438 -3.93 25.00 -28.08
N ILE A 439 -3.79 25.77 -27.00
CA ILE A 439 -4.54 27.04 -26.80
C ILE A 439 -4.26 28.02 -27.94
N LEU A 440 -3.00 28.20 -28.32
CA LEU A 440 -2.61 29.11 -29.41
C LEU A 440 -3.21 28.69 -30.77
N LYS A 441 -3.45 27.39 -30.95
CA LYS A 441 -4.10 26.82 -32.15
C LYS A 441 -5.63 26.81 -32.06
N GLY A 442 -6.22 27.15 -30.92
CA GLY A 442 -7.67 27.08 -30.67
C GLY A 442 -8.21 25.67 -30.41
N ASP A 443 -7.35 24.67 -30.20
CA ASP A 443 -7.77 23.27 -30.00
C ASP A 443 -8.05 22.96 -28.52
N GLN A 444 -9.32 23.16 -28.14
CA GLN A 444 -9.79 22.96 -26.76
C GLN A 444 -9.73 21.49 -26.30
N ASN A 445 -9.83 20.54 -27.23
CA ASN A 445 -9.83 19.12 -26.90
C ASN A 445 -8.42 18.65 -26.51
N ILE A 446 -7.41 19.06 -27.29
CA ILE A 446 -6.01 18.78 -26.97
C ILE A 446 -5.58 19.54 -25.70
N TYR A 447 -6.05 20.77 -25.51
CA TYR A 447 -5.80 21.49 -24.26
C TYR A 447 -6.31 20.71 -23.04
N ALA A 448 -7.56 20.25 -23.06
CA ALA A 448 -8.15 19.53 -21.95
C ALA A 448 -7.44 18.19 -21.67
N SER A 449 -7.06 17.44 -22.71
CA SER A 449 -6.37 16.16 -22.55
C SER A 449 -4.96 16.33 -21.99
N GLU A 450 -4.19 17.29 -22.50
CA GLU A 450 -2.82 17.57 -22.06
C GLU A 450 -2.80 18.18 -20.65
N MET A 451 -3.78 19.03 -20.30
CA MET A 451 -3.94 19.53 -18.92
C MET A 451 -4.28 18.42 -17.94
N LYS A 452 -5.18 17.50 -18.31
CA LYS A 452 -5.50 16.33 -17.49
C LYS A 452 -4.27 15.45 -17.30
N GLY A 453 -3.54 15.16 -18.37
CA GLY A 453 -2.29 14.39 -18.29
C GLY A 453 -1.23 15.06 -17.41
N ALA A 454 -1.06 16.38 -17.51
CA ALA A 454 -0.16 17.15 -16.66
C ALA A 454 -0.55 17.08 -15.17
N ALA A 455 -1.85 17.18 -14.86
CA ALA A 455 -2.39 17.09 -13.52
C ALA A 455 -2.32 15.66 -12.95
N GLU A 456 -2.48 14.63 -13.77
CA GLU A 456 -2.29 13.24 -13.35
C GLU A 456 -0.84 12.94 -12.99
N ILE A 457 0.14 13.55 -13.67
CA ILE A 457 1.56 13.38 -13.37
C ILE A 457 1.94 14.15 -12.11
N TRP A 458 1.60 15.43 -12.03
CA TRP A 458 1.93 16.30 -10.90
C TRP A 458 0.75 17.20 -10.54
N PRO A 459 -0.14 16.75 -9.64
CA PRO A 459 -1.37 17.47 -9.29
C PRO A 459 -1.11 18.85 -8.66
N THR A 460 -0.04 18.96 -7.87
CA THR A 460 0.33 20.18 -7.15
C THR A 460 1.23 21.11 -7.95
N ASN A 461 1.37 20.91 -9.28
CA ASN A 461 2.20 21.77 -10.12
C ASN A 461 1.65 23.22 -10.14
N PRO A 462 2.40 24.24 -9.65
CA PRO A 462 1.93 25.62 -9.63
C PRO A 462 1.66 26.19 -11.04
N LYS A 463 2.31 25.63 -12.08
CA LYS A 463 2.12 26.07 -13.47
C LYS A 463 0.77 25.66 -14.04
N LEU A 464 0.10 24.62 -13.50
CA LEU A 464 -1.27 24.26 -13.89
C LEU A 464 -2.23 25.41 -13.61
N ARG A 465 -2.15 25.96 -12.40
CA ARG A 465 -2.99 27.08 -11.97
C ARG A 465 -2.71 28.33 -12.80
N ASN A 466 -1.44 28.67 -12.99
CA ASN A 466 -1.05 29.83 -13.80
C ASN A 466 -1.55 29.72 -15.25
N LEU A 467 -1.52 28.52 -15.85
CA LEU A 467 -2.01 28.31 -17.21
C LEU A 467 -3.55 28.38 -17.28
N SER A 468 -4.25 27.82 -16.30
CA SER A 468 -5.71 27.92 -16.21
C SER A 468 -6.18 29.36 -16.02
N GLU A 469 -5.53 30.13 -15.13
CA GLU A 469 -5.83 31.55 -14.92
C GLU A 469 -5.62 32.37 -16.20
N MET A 470 -4.52 32.11 -16.93
CA MET A 470 -4.24 32.76 -18.22
C MET A 470 -5.31 32.47 -19.27
N VAL A 471 -5.80 31.22 -19.35
CA VAL A 471 -6.89 30.86 -20.27
C VAL A 471 -8.19 31.55 -19.88
N GLY A 472 -8.52 31.58 -18.59
CA GLY A 472 -9.71 32.26 -18.09
C GLY A 472 -9.70 33.76 -18.42
N GLN A 473 -8.58 34.45 -18.17
CA GLN A 473 -8.42 35.86 -18.50
C GLN A 473 -8.53 36.12 -20.00
N ASN A 474 -7.87 35.33 -20.83
CA ASN A 474 -7.95 35.49 -22.29
C ASN A 474 -9.36 35.22 -22.82
N SER A 475 -10.06 34.23 -22.28
CA SER A 475 -11.46 33.93 -22.65
C SER A 475 -12.41 35.05 -22.26
N ASP A 476 -12.23 35.65 -21.08
CA ASP A 476 -13.07 36.76 -20.60
C ASP A 476 -12.85 38.02 -21.45
N VAL A 477 -11.59 38.34 -21.77
CA VAL A 477 -11.26 39.47 -22.68
C VAL A 477 -11.84 39.26 -24.07
N GLN A 478 -11.79 38.03 -24.61
CA GLN A 478 -12.42 37.71 -25.90
C GLN A 478 -13.95 37.83 -25.84
N ALA A 479 -14.59 37.29 -24.80
CA ALA A 479 -16.04 37.37 -24.62
C ALA A 479 -16.50 38.83 -24.47
N GLN A 480 -15.81 39.64 -23.66
CA GLN A 480 -16.08 41.05 -23.50
C GLN A 480 -15.90 41.82 -24.83
N ALA A 481 -14.85 41.53 -25.60
CA ALA A 481 -14.66 42.13 -26.91
C ALA A 481 -15.79 41.78 -27.90
N LEU A 482 -16.34 40.55 -27.85
CA LEU A 482 -17.47 40.15 -28.67
C LEU A 482 -18.80 40.79 -28.21
N LEU A 483 -19.01 40.94 -26.90
CA LEU A 483 -20.16 41.66 -26.35
C LEU A 483 -20.11 43.16 -26.68
N ASP A 484 -18.94 43.77 -26.57
CA ASP A 484 -18.69 45.15 -27.00
C ASP A 484 -18.97 45.32 -28.50
N LEU A 485 -18.52 44.37 -29.32
CA LEU A 485 -18.80 44.36 -30.76
C LEU A 485 -20.30 44.31 -31.04
N ASP A 486 -21.04 43.40 -30.40
CA ASP A 486 -22.50 43.29 -30.57
C ASP A 486 -23.22 44.57 -30.14
N ARG A 487 -22.80 45.15 -29.02
CA ARG A 487 -23.32 46.43 -28.56
C ARG A 487 -23.08 47.52 -29.59
N LEU A 488 -21.86 47.65 -30.12
CA LEU A 488 -21.52 48.66 -31.13
C LEU A 488 -22.25 48.46 -32.45
N LEU A 489 -22.45 47.20 -32.88
CA LEU A 489 -23.25 46.86 -34.04
C LEU A 489 -24.73 47.26 -33.83
N SER A 490 -25.29 47.00 -32.65
CA SER A 490 -26.66 47.38 -32.31
C SER A 490 -26.86 48.90 -32.24
N GLN A 491 -25.84 49.61 -31.75
CA GLN A 491 -25.81 51.07 -31.66
C GLN A 491 -25.48 51.73 -33.02
N ARG A 492 -25.20 50.94 -34.07
CA ARG A 492 -24.75 51.42 -35.38
C ARG A 492 -23.49 52.31 -35.31
N ALA A 493 -22.66 52.09 -34.29
CA ALA A 493 -21.43 52.85 -34.05
C ALA A 493 -20.26 52.31 -34.90
N PHE A 494 -20.45 52.27 -36.22
CA PHE A 494 -19.56 51.62 -37.18
C PHE A 494 -18.13 52.18 -37.19
N ARG A 495 -17.95 53.47 -36.90
CA ARG A 495 -16.63 54.10 -36.81
C ARG A 495 -15.78 53.61 -35.64
N GLN A 496 -16.41 53.32 -34.50
CA GLN A 496 -15.70 52.79 -33.33
C GLN A 496 -15.22 51.36 -33.63
N ILE A 497 -16.03 50.57 -34.33
CA ILE A 497 -15.66 49.24 -34.83
C ILE A 497 -14.49 49.34 -35.81
N PHE A 498 -14.49 50.33 -36.72
CA PHE A 498 -13.39 50.56 -37.66
C PHE A 498 -12.08 50.95 -36.96
N ASN A 499 -12.13 51.85 -35.98
CA ASN A 499 -10.94 52.27 -35.24
C ASN A 499 -10.32 51.12 -34.42
N GLU A 500 -11.16 50.27 -33.82
CA GLU A 500 -10.73 49.11 -33.05
C GLU A 500 -10.78 47.80 -33.87
N GLN A 501 -10.75 47.88 -35.20
CA GLN A 501 -10.92 46.72 -36.08
C GLN A 501 -9.96 45.56 -35.78
N GLY A 502 -8.72 45.87 -35.40
CA GLY A 502 -7.73 44.85 -35.03
C GLY A 502 -8.14 44.06 -33.78
N ARG A 503 -8.74 44.72 -32.79
CA ARG A 503 -9.25 44.10 -31.55
C ARG A 503 -10.40 43.14 -31.85
N PHE A 504 -11.37 43.58 -32.66
CA PHE A 504 -12.55 42.77 -32.98
C PHE A 504 -12.26 41.64 -33.97
N LEU A 505 -11.39 41.86 -34.96
CA LEU A 505 -10.93 40.79 -35.86
C LEU A 505 -10.17 39.71 -35.09
N ALA A 506 -9.32 40.08 -34.13
CA ALA A 506 -8.63 39.12 -33.28
C ALA A 506 -9.59 38.33 -32.36
N ALA A 507 -10.59 39.01 -31.77
CA ALA A 507 -11.59 38.36 -30.92
C ALA A 507 -12.53 37.42 -31.70
N SER A 508 -12.75 37.68 -32.99
CA SER A 508 -13.65 36.90 -33.86
C SER A 508 -12.94 35.82 -34.70
N ILE A 509 -11.69 35.47 -34.38
CA ILE A 509 -10.90 34.47 -35.15
C ILE A 509 -11.65 33.15 -35.37
N ASN A 510 -12.44 32.71 -34.39
CA ASN A 510 -13.20 31.45 -34.44
C ASN A 510 -14.67 31.62 -34.86
N ASP A 511 -15.12 32.83 -35.20
CA ASP A 511 -16.49 33.12 -35.63
C ASP A 511 -16.51 33.73 -37.05
N PRO A 512 -16.68 32.89 -38.10
CA PRO A 512 -16.64 33.36 -39.47
C PRO A 512 -17.81 34.31 -39.81
N ALA A 513 -18.97 34.16 -39.16
CA ALA A 513 -20.13 35.01 -39.43
C ALA A 513 -19.88 36.44 -38.94
N ARG A 514 -19.29 36.60 -37.76
CA ARG A 514 -18.91 37.92 -37.22
C ARG A 514 -17.75 38.55 -37.98
N GLN A 515 -16.80 37.76 -38.46
CA GLN A 515 -15.74 38.26 -39.33
C GLN A 515 -16.29 38.89 -40.61
N GLU A 516 -17.29 38.27 -41.24
CA GLU A 516 -17.94 38.87 -42.42
C GLU A 516 -18.64 40.19 -42.08
N GLN A 517 -19.30 40.28 -40.93
CA GLN A 517 -19.94 41.52 -40.48
C GLN A 517 -18.92 42.63 -40.25
N ILE A 518 -17.80 42.34 -39.57
CA ILE A 518 -16.72 43.30 -39.34
C ILE A 518 -16.12 43.75 -40.70
N LYS A 519 -15.86 42.82 -41.63
CA LYS A 519 -15.35 43.15 -42.96
C LYS A 519 -16.28 44.07 -43.75
N LYS A 520 -17.60 43.83 -43.70
CA LYS A 520 -18.60 44.71 -44.32
C LYS A 520 -18.55 46.11 -43.71
N VAL A 521 -18.57 46.21 -42.38
CA VAL A 521 -18.46 47.50 -41.67
C VAL A 521 -17.18 48.25 -42.05
N ILE A 522 -16.05 47.55 -42.14
CA ILE A 522 -14.77 48.15 -42.54
C ILE A 522 -14.87 48.72 -43.97
N THR A 523 -15.45 47.96 -44.89
CA THR A 523 -15.62 48.37 -46.29
C THR A 523 -16.52 49.60 -46.39
N ASP A 524 -17.68 49.55 -45.74
CA ASP A 524 -18.67 50.63 -45.75
C ASP A 524 -18.10 51.92 -45.16
N VAL A 525 -17.44 51.86 -44.00
CA VAL A 525 -16.83 53.04 -43.35
C VAL A 525 -15.66 53.58 -44.17
N THR A 526 -14.88 52.72 -44.85
CA THR A 526 -13.80 53.17 -45.72
C THR A 526 -14.33 53.93 -46.94
N GLU A 527 -15.38 53.42 -47.59
CA GLU A 527 -16.05 54.09 -48.71
C GLU A 527 -16.62 55.44 -48.27
N VAL A 528 -17.34 55.47 -47.14
CA VAL A 528 -17.90 56.70 -46.55
C VAL A 528 -16.79 57.71 -46.26
N THR A 529 -15.70 57.28 -45.63
CA THR A 529 -14.57 58.16 -45.27
C THR A 529 -13.88 58.73 -46.51
N MET A 530 -13.73 57.93 -47.57
CA MET A 530 -13.16 58.38 -48.84
C MET A 530 -14.04 59.46 -49.49
N VAL A 531 -15.35 59.23 -49.57
CA VAL A 531 -16.28 60.20 -50.15
C VAL A 531 -16.32 61.49 -49.34
N VAL A 532 -16.32 61.39 -48.00
CA VAL A 532 -16.27 62.55 -47.10
C VAL A 532 -15.01 63.38 -47.35
N LYS A 533 -13.83 62.76 -47.43
CA LYS A 533 -12.57 63.47 -47.72
C LYS A 533 -12.55 64.09 -49.11
N MET A 534 -12.98 63.35 -50.12
CA MET A 534 -13.06 63.86 -51.49
C MET A 534 -14.03 65.04 -51.60
N ALA A 535 -15.17 64.99 -50.90
CA ALA A 535 -16.12 66.09 -50.83
C ALA A 535 -15.57 67.29 -50.06
N GLU A 536 -14.79 67.08 -49.00
CA GLU A 536 -14.10 68.16 -48.29
C GLU A 536 -13.11 68.89 -49.19
N GLU A 537 -12.29 68.14 -49.95
CA GLU A 537 -11.34 68.69 -50.91
C GLU A 537 -12.05 69.42 -52.06
N GLN A 538 -13.11 68.84 -52.62
CA GLN A 538 -13.93 69.47 -53.66
C GLN A 538 -14.61 70.75 -53.16
N GLY A 539 -15.08 70.75 -51.91
CA GLY A 539 -15.65 71.93 -51.26
C GLY A 539 -14.63 73.05 -51.06
N LYS A 540 -13.36 72.71 -50.75
CA LYS A 540 -12.25 73.69 -50.68
C LYS A 540 -11.84 74.21 -52.06
N ALA A 541 -11.92 73.37 -53.09
CA ALA A 541 -11.63 73.73 -54.48
C ALA A 541 -12.74 74.56 -55.17
N GLY A 542 -13.79 74.94 -54.45
CA GLY A 542 -14.89 75.77 -54.96
C GLY A 542 -16.03 74.99 -55.62
N ASN A 543 -15.96 73.66 -55.71
CA ASN A 543 -17.04 72.81 -56.23
C ASN A 543 -17.95 72.32 -55.09
N ALA A 544 -18.65 73.25 -54.43
CA ALA A 544 -19.53 72.94 -53.31
C ALA A 544 -20.78 72.13 -53.73
N PHE A 545 -21.26 72.32 -54.97
CA PHE A 545 -22.45 71.62 -55.48
C PHE A 545 -22.20 70.13 -55.70
N GLY A 546 -21.09 69.76 -56.37
CA GLY A 546 -20.72 68.36 -56.58
C GLY A 546 -20.33 67.65 -55.29
N ALA A 547 -19.63 68.35 -54.38
CA ALA A 547 -19.30 67.84 -53.06
C ALA A 547 -20.56 67.51 -52.24
N TRP A 548 -21.57 68.39 -52.27
CA TRP A 548 -22.83 68.16 -51.58
C TRP A 548 -23.57 66.94 -52.15
N GLU A 549 -23.66 66.79 -53.47
CA GLU A 549 -24.30 65.61 -54.08
C GLU A 549 -23.59 64.29 -53.71
N ALA A 550 -22.26 64.29 -53.67
CA ALA A 550 -21.48 63.12 -53.26
C ALA A 550 -21.79 62.72 -51.81
N VAL A 551 -21.84 63.69 -50.89
CA VAL A 551 -22.17 63.45 -49.47
C VAL A 551 -23.64 63.09 -49.28
N GLU A 552 -24.57 63.69 -50.02
CA GLU A 552 -26.01 63.41 -49.93
C GLU A 552 -26.32 61.95 -50.30
N ARG A 553 -25.61 61.40 -51.31
CA ARG A 553 -25.73 59.98 -51.68
C ARG A 553 -25.30 59.03 -50.56
N VAL A 554 -24.21 59.38 -49.87
CA VAL A 554 -23.71 58.58 -48.75
C VAL A 554 -24.60 58.74 -47.51
N TYR A 555 -25.08 59.95 -47.25
CA TYR A 555 -26.03 60.24 -46.17
C TYR A 555 -27.33 59.45 -46.30
N ALA A 556 -27.84 59.24 -47.53
CA ALA A 556 -29.02 58.41 -47.74
C ALA A 556 -28.83 56.94 -47.32
N ARG A 557 -27.59 56.43 -47.33
CA ARG A 557 -27.25 55.06 -46.90
C ARG A 557 -26.82 55.01 -45.44
N PHE A 558 -26.13 56.04 -44.95
CA PHE A 558 -25.58 56.14 -43.59
C PHE A 558 -25.98 57.48 -42.93
N PRO A 559 -27.27 57.66 -42.60
CA PRO A 559 -27.77 58.94 -42.05
C PRO A 559 -27.30 59.21 -40.61
N GLU A 560 -26.90 58.16 -39.88
CA GLU A 560 -26.47 58.22 -38.49
C GLU A 560 -24.96 58.49 -38.34
N ASP A 561 -24.19 58.61 -39.44
CA ASP A 561 -22.75 58.88 -39.36
C ASP A 561 -22.50 60.36 -39.00
N PRO A 562 -21.79 60.65 -37.88
CA PRO A 562 -21.57 62.02 -37.42
C PRO A 562 -20.78 62.90 -38.38
N GLU A 563 -19.76 62.37 -39.07
CA GLU A 563 -18.96 63.19 -39.98
C GLU A 563 -19.67 63.42 -41.31
N VAL A 564 -20.42 62.43 -41.80
CA VAL A 564 -21.26 62.62 -42.99
C VAL A 564 -22.31 63.69 -42.71
N THR A 565 -22.95 63.64 -41.55
CA THR A 565 -23.95 64.64 -41.12
C THR A 565 -23.34 66.03 -40.98
N LYS A 566 -22.17 66.14 -40.35
CA LYS A 566 -21.44 67.40 -40.21
C LYS A 566 -21.06 67.97 -41.57
N MET A 567 -20.42 67.18 -42.42
CA MET A 567 -20.00 67.59 -43.76
C MET A 567 -21.18 67.97 -44.65
N ARG A 568 -22.28 67.22 -44.58
CA ARG A 568 -23.53 67.55 -45.25
C ARG A 568 -24.03 68.92 -44.81
N SER A 569 -24.08 69.18 -43.50
CA SER A 569 -24.55 70.46 -42.97
C SER A 569 -23.68 71.64 -43.42
N GLU A 570 -22.36 71.49 -43.39
CA GLU A 570 -21.42 72.52 -43.83
C GLU A 570 -21.54 72.80 -45.34
N LEU A 571 -21.68 71.75 -46.15
CA LEU A 571 -21.87 71.86 -47.59
C LEU A 571 -23.26 72.40 -47.95
N SER A 572 -24.30 72.07 -47.19
CA SER A 572 -25.66 72.62 -47.37
C SER A 572 -25.70 74.14 -47.19
N VAL A 573 -24.90 74.70 -46.28
CA VAL A 573 -24.78 76.16 -46.11
C VAL A 573 -24.09 76.78 -47.33
N LYS A 574 -22.98 76.18 -47.79
CA LYS A 574 -22.20 76.67 -48.94
C LYS A 574 -22.95 76.54 -50.27
N ALA A 575 -23.80 75.52 -50.41
CA ALA A 575 -24.59 75.22 -51.60
C ALA A 575 -26.08 75.57 -51.45
N SER A 576 -26.44 76.52 -50.57
CA SER A 576 -27.82 76.78 -50.14
C SER A 576 -28.83 76.99 -51.27
N GLU A 577 -28.48 77.75 -52.31
CA GLU A 577 -29.36 78.01 -53.46
C GLU A 577 -29.65 76.74 -54.27
N TYR A 578 -28.63 75.90 -54.44
CA TYR A 578 -28.70 74.64 -55.15
C TYR A 578 -29.50 73.59 -54.38
N VAL A 579 -29.22 73.44 -53.08
CA VAL A 579 -29.95 72.54 -52.18
C VAL A 579 -31.42 72.93 -52.12
N SER A 580 -31.74 74.21 -51.98
CA SER A 580 -33.12 74.71 -51.97
C SER A 580 -33.86 74.40 -53.27
N ALA A 581 -33.20 74.52 -54.43
CA ALA A 581 -33.82 74.19 -55.71
C ALA A 581 -34.11 72.69 -55.83
N ILE A 582 -33.18 71.82 -55.40
CA ILE A 582 -33.38 70.37 -55.39
C ILE A 582 -34.50 69.96 -54.40
N GLU A 583 -34.54 70.54 -53.19
CA GLU A 583 -35.58 70.25 -52.20
C GLU A 583 -36.96 70.72 -52.67
N LYS A 584 -37.08 71.92 -53.23
CA LYS A 584 -38.34 72.41 -53.82
C LYS A 584 -38.78 71.53 -54.97
N ALA A 585 -37.86 71.11 -55.83
CA ALA A 585 -38.16 70.18 -56.92
C ALA A 585 -38.75 68.85 -56.39
N LYS A 586 -38.11 68.24 -55.37
CA LYS A 586 -38.61 67.02 -54.71
C LYS A 586 -39.97 67.23 -54.04
N GLN A 587 -40.22 68.36 -53.39
CA GLN A 587 -41.52 68.66 -52.78
C GLN A 587 -42.64 68.79 -53.82
N HIS A 588 -42.38 69.46 -54.94
CA HIS A 588 -43.35 69.56 -56.03
C HIS A 588 -43.56 68.19 -56.72
N GLU A 589 -42.52 67.37 -56.84
CA GLU A 589 -42.60 65.98 -57.33
C GLU A 589 -43.49 65.13 -56.41
N GLN A 590 -43.30 65.19 -55.09
CA GLN A 590 -44.15 64.49 -54.11
C GLN A 590 -45.62 64.95 -54.15
N ARG A 591 -45.86 66.22 -54.48
CA ARG A 591 -47.21 66.80 -54.64
C ARG A 591 -47.83 66.53 -56.01
N ARG A 592 -47.19 65.71 -56.87
CA ARG A 592 -47.58 65.42 -58.25
C ARG A 592 -47.71 66.67 -59.14
N GLN A 593 -46.97 67.73 -58.84
CA GLN A 593 -46.93 68.96 -59.62
C GLN A 593 -45.76 68.92 -60.61
N SER A 594 -45.88 68.05 -61.62
CA SER A 594 -44.78 67.68 -62.52
C SER A 594 -44.18 68.87 -63.29
N GLY A 595 -45.00 69.84 -63.73
CA GLY A 595 -44.50 71.04 -64.42
C GLY A 595 -43.64 71.94 -63.52
N SER A 596 -44.06 72.16 -62.28
CA SER A 596 -43.29 72.94 -61.30
C SER A 596 -42.04 72.20 -60.84
N ALA A 597 -42.14 70.88 -60.63
CA ALA A 597 -41.00 70.02 -60.29
C ALA A 597 -39.92 70.06 -61.38
N LEU A 598 -40.32 69.95 -62.65
CA LEU A 598 -39.41 70.03 -63.80
C LEU A 598 -38.70 71.40 -63.87
N GLY A 599 -39.43 72.49 -63.64
CA GLY A 599 -38.85 73.85 -63.62
C GLY A 599 -37.77 74.03 -62.55
N TRP A 600 -38.00 73.51 -61.34
CA TRP A 600 -37.00 73.56 -60.27
C TRP A 600 -35.81 72.64 -60.51
N TYR A 601 -36.00 71.45 -61.09
CA TYR A 601 -34.88 70.58 -61.49
C TYR A 601 -34.06 71.17 -62.63
N LEU A 602 -34.67 71.82 -63.62
CA LEU A 602 -33.96 72.54 -64.68
C LEU A 602 -33.16 73.73 -64.12
N LYS A 603 -33.71 74.44 -63.14
CA LYS A 603 -33.00 75.48 -62.41
C LYS A 603 -31.78 74.93 -61.66
N ALA A 604 -31.92 73.78 -60.99
CA ALA A 604 -30.80 73.10 -60.36
C ALA A 604 -29.73 72.66 -61.37
N ARG A 605 -30.13 72.12 -62.52
CA ARG A 605 -29.22 71.75 -63.62
C ARG A 605 -28.51 72.95 -64.25
N HIS A 606 -29.14 74.11 -64.29
CA HIS A 606 -28.49 75.34 -64.74
C HIS A 606 -27.39 75.80 -63.76
N MET A 607 -27.62 75.64 -62.45
CA MET A 607 -26.64 76.00 -61.42
C MET A 607 -25.47 75.02 -61.35
N TYR A 608 -25.73 73.73 -61.56
CA TYR A 608 -24.71 72.68 -61.62
C TYR A 608 -24.96 71.74 -62.81
N PRO A 609 -24.37 72.03 -63.99
CA PRO A 609 -24.60 71.24 -65.21
C PRO A 609 -24.30 69.74 -65.12
N PRO A 610 -23.24 69.28 -64.41
CA PRO A 610 -22.96 67.86 -64.23
C PRO A 610 -23.70 67.21 -63.05
N SER A 611 -24.80 67.82 -62.57
CA SER A 611 -25.63 67.27 -61.51
C SER A 611 -26.26 65.93 -61.87
N ASP A 612 -26.03 64.91 -61.04
CA ASP A 612 -26.72 63.62 -61.14
C ASP A 612 -28.15 63.71 -60.57
N PHE A 613 -28.38 64.48 -59.49
CA PHE A 613 -29.71 64.59 -58.87
C PHE A 613 -30.71 65.35 -59.74
N ALA A 614 -30.28 66.42 -60.41
CA ALA A 614 -31.12 67.18 -61.32
C ALA A 614 -31.42 66.35 -62.58
N LYS A 615 -30.43 65.63 -63.12
CA LYS A 615 -30.63 64.76 -64.29
C LYS A 615 -31.62 63.63 -63.99
N THR A 616 -31.41 62.87 -62.93
CA THR A 616 -32.31 61.77 -62.52
C THR A 616 -33.68 62.29 -62.09
N GLY A 617 -33.75 63.47 -61.46
CA GLY A 617 -35.01 64.16 -61.16
C GLY A 617 -35.83 64.52 -62.40
N ILE A 618 -35.18 65.11 -63.42
CA ILE A 618 -35.81 65.42 -64.71
C ILE A 618 -36.33 64.15 -65.38
N GLU A 619 -35.51 63.10 -65.45
CA GLU A 619 -35.89 61.83 -66.06
C GLU A 619 -37.12 61.21 -65.38
N ARG A 620 -37.17 61.21 -64.04
CA ARG A 620 -38.33 60.71 -63.27
C ARG A 620 -39.60 61.53 -63.52
N VAL A 621 -39.51 62.85 -63.50
CA VAL A 621 -40.67 63.73 -63.72
C VAL A 621 -41.16 63.64 -65.16
N VAL A 622 -40.27 63.54 -66.15
CA VAL A 622 -40.63 63.35 -67.56
C VAL A 622 -41.26 61.98 -67.80
N ALA A 623 -40.77 60.93 -67.13
CA ALA A 623 -41.41 59.61 -67.18
C ALA A 623 -42.83 59.64 -66.58
N ALA A 624 -43.00 60.26 -65.41
CA ALA A 624 -44.31 60.42 -64.77
C ALA A 624 -45.28 61.24 -65.62
N LEU A 625 -44.82 62.28 -66.32
CA LEU A 625 -45.64 63.06 -67.26
C LEU A 625 -46.12 62.21 -68.44
N LYS A 626 -45.28 61.30 -68.96
CA LYS A 626 -45.66 60.39 -70.04
C LYS A 626 -46.65 59.31 -69.58
N GLU A 627 -46.59 58.91 -68.31
CA GLU A 627 -47.57 57.99 -67.71
C GLU A 627 -48.92 58.69 -67.44
N ASP A 628 -48.92 59.96 -67.04
CA ASP A 628 -50.13 60.79 -66.87
C ASP A 628 -50.78 61.19 -68.23
N GLU A 629 -50.03 61.18 -69.33
CA GLU A 629 -50.53 61.47 -70.70
C GLU A 629 -51.18 60.26 -71.40
N ALA A 630 -51.13 59.06 -70.80
CA ALA A 630 -51.84 57.90 -71.31
C ALA A 630 -53.35 58.02 -71.00
N PRO A 631 -54.27 57.88 -71.98
CA PRO A 631 -55.71 57.99 -71.72
C PRO A 631 -56.18 56.90 -70.75
N PRO A 632 -57.26 57.13 -69.96
CA PRO A 632 -57.84 56.07 -69.15
C PRO A 632 -58.24 54.90 -70.05
N ALA A 633 -57.68 53.71 -69.80
CA ALA A 633 -58.21 52.48 -70.37
C ALA A 633 -59.69 52.40 -70.00
N GLY A 634 -60.54 52.34 -71.02
CA GLY A 634 -61.95 52.67 -70.94
C GLY A 634 -62.75 51.93 -69.86
N ALA A 635 -63.57 52.68 -69.14
CA ALA A 635 -64.81 52.17 -68.60
C ALA A 635 -65.80 51.98 -69.77
N ALA A 636 -65.99 50.73 -70.19
CA ALA A 636 -67.25 50.29 -70.77
C ALA A 636 -68.00 49.52 -69.68
N ALA A 637 -69.16 50.04 -69.30
CA ALA A 637 -70.24 49.40 -68.55
C ALA A 637 -71.55 49.75 -69.29
N PRO A 638 -72.66 49.00 -69.15
CA PRO A 638 -72.94 47.86 -68.27
C PRO A 638 -72.67 46.47 -68.87
#